data_AF-A0A9W4S5X7-F1
#
_entry.id   AF-A0A9W4S5X7-F1
#
_cell.length_a   1.000
_cell.length_b   1.000
_cell.length_c   1.000
_cell.angle_alpha   90.00
_cell.angle_beta   90.00
_cell.angle_gamma   90.00
#
_symmetry.space_group_name_H-M   'P 1'
#
loop_
_entity.id
_entity.type
_entity.pdbx_description
1 polymer ?
#
loop_
_entity_poly.entity_id
_entity_poly.type
_entity_poly.pdbx_seq_one_letter_code
_entity_poly.pdbx_strand_id
1 'polypeptide(L)'
;ILLLQRAAHDSMPNLWETPGGAADPVDASLFAACARELWEEAGLTATRIVRVVTEGADREPGSVFTNRTGKIFFCRFAFEVEVETGEGEVEGAVRIDPEEHQDFVWATEEEVQAGRVGDKEIPATNGQMMRIILDGFRRRREEVAEAVEGR
;
A
#
# COMPACT_ATOMS: atom_id res chain seq x y z
N ILE A 1 6.82 -2.54 -4.61
CA ILE A 1 5.51 -2.24 -3.99
C ILE A 1 4.73 -1.36 -4.97
N LEU A 2 3.42 -1.56 -5.10
CA LEU A 2 2.59 -0.68 -5.91
C LEU A 2 2.29 0.61 -5.14
N LEU A 3 2.46 1.75 -5.80
CA LEU A 3 2.01 3.05 -5.34
C LEU A 3 1.13 3.69 -6.41
N LEU A 4 0.06 4.34 -5.97
CA LEU A 4 -0.86 5.11 -6.80
C LEU A 4 -0.67 6.59 -6.49
N GLN A 5 -0.71 7.42 -7.54
CA GLN A 5 -0.69 8.87 -7.38
C GLN A 5 -2.12 9.39 -7.31
N ARG A 6 -2.45 10.09 -6.22
CA ARG A 6 -3.75 10.73 -6.02
C ARG A 6 -4.03 11.76 -7.11
N ALA A 7 -5.25 11.74 -7.64
CA ALA A 7 -5.68 12.64 -8.70
C ALA A 7 -5.54 14.13 -8.29
N ALA A 8 -5.23 14.99 -9.25
CA ALA A 8 -4.99 16.41 -9.00
C ALA A 8 -6.20 17.16 -8.42
N HIS A 9 -7.40 16.59 -8.57
CA HIS A 9 -8.66 17.15 -8.08
C HIS A 9 -9.14 16.51 -6.76
N ASP A 10 -8.42 15.52 -6.24
CA ASP A 10 -8.71 14.90 -4.96
C ASP A 10 -7.98 15.62 -3.80
N SER A 11 -8.29 15.27 -2.56
CA SER A 11 -7.56 15.69 -1.37
C SER A 11 -6.11 15.21 -1.43
N MET A 12 -5.17 15.96 -0.84
CA MET A 12 -3.73 15.64 -0.90
C MET A 12 -3.24 15.33 -2.34
N PRO A 13 -3.49 16.23 -3.31
CA PRO A 13 -3.32 15.94 -4.74
C PRO A 13 -1.85 15.70 -5.10
N ASN A 14 -1.61 14.82 -6.07
CA ASN A 14 -0.30 14.43 -6.59
C ASN A 14 0.64 13.72 -5.60
N LEU A 15 0.16 13.43 -4.38
CA LEU A 15 0.88 12.61 -3.42
C LEU A 15 0.65 11.12 -3.70
N TRP A 16 1.58 10.29 -3.24
CA TRP A 16 1.62 8.86 -3.51
C TRP A 16 1.26 8.03 -2.28
N GLU A 17 0.54 6.93 -2.51
CA GLU A 17 0.10 6.02 -1.46
C GLU A 17 -0.03 4.58 -1.95
N THR A 18 -0.10 3.64 -1.02
CA THR A 18 -0.53 2.26 -1.33
C THR A 18 -2.02 2.24 -1.63
N PRO A 19 -2.51 1.35 -2.51
CA PRO A 19 -3.94 1.15 -2.70
C PRO A 19 -4.65 0.86 -1.38
N GLY A 20 -5.88 1.33 -1.24
CA GLY A 20 -6.76 0.99 -0.14
C GLY A 20 -7.71 2.10 0.29
N GLY A 21 -8.97 1.72 0.53
CA GLY A 21 -10.01 2.59 1.07
C GLY A 21 -10.61 2.11 2.38
N ALA A 22 -11.86 2.53 2.62
CA ALA A 22 -12.60 2.24 3.84
C ALA A 22 -13.31 0.88 3.76
N ALA A 23 -13.28 0.12 4.85
CA ALA A 23 -14.11 -1.07 4.97
C ALA A 23 -15.60 -0.68 5.10
N ASP A 24 -16.45 -1.34 4.31
CA ASP A 24 -17.91 -1.22 4.36
C ASP A 24 -18.48 -2.19 5.43
N PRO A 25 -19.56 -1.83 6.16
CA PRO A 25 -20.29 -2.76 7.02
C PRO A 25 -20.69 -4.10 6.39
N VAL A 26 -20.81 -4.19 5.06
CA VAL A 26 -21.11 -5.44 4.34
C VAL A 26 -19.88 -6.27 4.00
N ASP A 27 -18.67 -5.72 4.16
CA ASP A 27 -17.43 -6.48 3.94
C ASP A 27 -17.33 -7.60 4.98
N ALA A 28 -17.10 -8.82 4.52
CA ALA A 28 -17.04 -10.01 5.39
C ALA A 28 -15.87 -9.96 6.40
N SER A 29 -14.82 -9.20 6.08
CA SER A 29 -13.65 -8.96 6.94
C SER A 29 -12.81 -7.80 6.40
N LEU A 30 -11.83 -7.32 7.17
CA LEU A 30 -10.82 -6.37 6.68
C LEU A 30 -9.99 -6.92 5.51
N PHE A 31 -9.81 -8.23 5.42
CA PHE A 31 -9.14 -8.86 4.28
C PHE A 31 -10.00 -8.80 3.02
N ALA A 32 -11.32 -8.96 3.16
CA ALA A 32 -12.27 -8.83 2.06
C ALA A 32 -12.32 -7.38 1.57
N ALA A 33 -12.37 -6.40 2.47
CA ALA A 33 -12.26 -4.99 2.14
C ALA A 33 -10.93 -4.70 1.41
N CYS A 34 -9.80 -5.14 1.94
CA CYS A 34 -8.49 -4.96 1.30
C CYS A 34 -8.43 -5.53 -0.13
N ALA A 35 -8.99 -6.71 -0.35
CA ALA A 35 -9.03 -7.32 -1.68
C ALA A 35 -9.97 -6.58 -2.65
N ARG A 36 -11.13 -6.10 -2.16
CA ARG A 36 -12.07 -5.28 -2.93
C ARG A 36 -11.42 -3.97 -3.36
N GLU A 37 -10.87 -3.21 -2.41
CA GLU A 37 -10.22 -1.93 -2.66
C GLU A 37 -9.04 -2.08 -3.64
N LEU A 38 -8.22 -3.11 -3.49
CA LEU A 38 -7.12 -3.39 -4.42
C LEU A 38 -7.61 -3.62 -5.86
N TRP A 39 -8.75 -4.30 -6.01
CA TRP A 39 -9.35 -4.53 -7.33
C TRP A 39 -10.01 -3.25 -7.89
N GLU A 40 -10.69 -2.47 -7.05
CA GLU A 40 -11.35 -1.22 -7.44
C GLU A 40 -10.34 -0.18 -7.90
N GLU A 41 -9.30 0.07 -7.10
CA GLU A 41 -8.32 1.14 -7.31
C GLU A 41 -7.16 0.76 -8.24
N ALA A 42 -6.83 -0.53 -8.37
CA ALA A 42 -5.68 -0.98 -9.16
C ALA A 42 -5.98 -2.10 -10.16
N GLY A 43 -7.20 -2.64 -10.18
CA GLY A 43 -7.57 -3.75 -11.07
C GLY A 43 -6.90 -5.09 -10.74
N LEU A 44 -6.18 -5.18 -9.62
CA LEU A 44 -5.38 -6.35 -9.27
C LEU A 44 -6.17 -7.33 -8.41
N THR A 45 -6.15 -8.61 -8.80
CA THR A 45 -6.73 -9.70 -8.01
C THR A 45 -5.77 -10.13 -6.91
N ALA A 46 -6.17 -10.00 -5.64
CA ALA A 46 -5.42 -10.55 -4.52
C ALA A 46 -5.45 -12.08 -4.55
N THR A 47 -4.28 -12.73 -4.50
CA THR A 47 -4.16 -14.20 -4.41
C THR A 47 -3.90 -14.66 -2.98
N ARG A 48 -3.18 -13.85 -2.20
CA ARG A 48 -2.86 -14.18 -0.80
C ARG A 48 -2.57 -12.93 0.03
N ILE A 49 -3.15 -12.88 1.22
CA ILE A 49 -2.68 -11.98 2.29
C ILE A 49 -1.48 -12.64 2.96
N VAL A 50 -0.29 -12.04 2.82
CA VAL A 50 0.97 -12.57 3.35
C VAL A 50 1.07 -12.31 4.84
N ARG A 51 0.84 -11.06 5.26
CA ARG A 51 0.96 -10.60 6.64
C ARG A 51 0.26 -9.26 6.86
N VAL A 52 0.06 -8.92 8.12
CA VAL A 52 -0.25 -7.56 8.56
C VAL A 52 1.05 -6.78 8.71
N VAL A 53 1.09 -5.55 8.18
CA VAL A 53 2.23 -4.64 8.23
C VAL A 53 1.96 -3.56 9.29
N THR A 54 3.02 -3.11 9.96
CA THR A 54 2.91 -2.13 11.07
C THR A 54 3.67 -0.85 10.73
N GLU A 55 3.74 0.12 11.65
CA GLU A 55 4.54 1.35 11.47
C GLU A 55 6.01 1.19 11.95
N GLY A 56 6.48 -0.03 12.19
CA GLY A 56 7.82 -0.32 12.73
C GLY A 56 7.86 -1.59 13.59
N ALA A 57 9.07 -2.10 13.85
CA ALA A 57 9.30 -3.36 14.58
C ALA A 57 8.62 -3.40 15.96
N ASP A 58 8.63 -2.28 16.69
CA ASP A 58 8.05 -2.16 18.03
C ASP A 58 6.63 -1.57 18.01
N ARG A 59 5.90 -1.72 16.91
CA ARG A 59 4.55 -1.18 16.74
C ARG A 59 3.55 -2.31 16.53
N GLU A 60 2.45 -2.22 17.27
CA GLU A 60 1.28 -3.07 17.02
C GLU A 60 0.63 -2.75 15.67
N PRO A 61 -0.05 -3.72 15.05
CA PRO A 61 -0.91 -3.46 13.90
C PRO A 61 -2.01 -2.43 14.20
N GLY A 62 -2.29 -1.59 13.21
CA GLY A 62 -3.31 -0.55 13.31
C GLY A 62 -2.71 0.85 13.48
N SER A 63 -2.93 1.70 12.48
CA SER A 63 -2.61 3.13 12.52
C SER A 63 -3.87 3.93 12.85
N VAL A 64 -3.89 4.59 14.00
CA VAL A 64 -4.97 5.52 14.35
C VAL A 64 -4.60 6.94 13.93
N PHE A 65 -5.50 7.58 13.18
CA PHE A 65 -5.38 8.99 12.78
C PHE A 65 -6.74 9.66 12.77
N THR A 66 -6.77 10.98 12.56
CA THR A 66 -8.02 11.74 12.54
C THR A 66 -8.20 12.48 11.23
N ASN A 67 -9.44 12.85 10.92
CA ASN A 67 -9.69 13.83 9.87
C ASN A 67 -9.07 15.20 10.24
N ARG A 68 -9.06 16.14 9.28
CA ARG A 68 -8.50 17.50 9.50
C ARG A 68 -9.09 18.23 10.72
N THR A 69 -10.32 17.91 11.12
CA THR A 69 -11.00 18.55 12.26
C THR A 69 -10.78 17.86 13.60
N GLY A 70 -10.13 16.68 13.62
CA GLY A 70 -9.95 15.87 14.83
C GLY A 70 -11.22 15.20 15.35
N LYS A 71 -12.34 15.27 14.61
CA LYS A 71 -13.66 14.79 15.09
C LYS A 71 -13.95 13.33 14.72
N ILE A 72 -13.32 12.84 13.66
CA ILE A 72 -13.49 11.48 13.18
C ILE A 72 -12.15 10.78 13.37
N PHE A 73 -12.18 9.64 14.04
CA PHE A 73 -11.03 8.75 14.21
C PHE A 73 -11.12 7.63 13.18
N PHE A 74 -10.02 7.41 12.49
CA PHE A 74 -9.84 6.31 11.56
C PHE A 74 -8.83 5.33 12.16
N CYS A 75 -9.05 4.04 11.93
CA CYS A 75 -8.09 2.98 12.22
C CYS A 75 -7.78 2.26 10.91
N ARG A 76 -6.54 2.36 10.44
CA ARG A 76 -6.08 1.68 9.22
C ARG A 76 -5.26 0.45 9.58
N PHE A 77 -5.59 -0.67 8.96
CA PHE A 77 -4.73 -1.84 8.90
C PHE A 77 -4.10 -1.92 7.51
N ALA A 78 -2.81 -2.25 7.46
CA ALA A 78 -2.08 -2.43 6.20
C ALA A 78 -1.67 -3.89 6.05
N PHE A 79 -1.75 -4.39 4.83
CA PHE A 79 -1.46 -5.78 4.53
C PHE A 79 -0.44 -5.86 3.40
N GLU A 80 0.45 -6.83 3.51
CA GLU A 80 1.26 -7.26 2.38
C GLU A 80 0.44 -8.30 1.60
N VAL A 81 0.26 -8.06 0.30
CA VAL A 81 -0.62 -8.84 -0.56
C VAL A 81 0.16 -9.34 -1.76
N GLU A 82 0.06 -10.65 -2.02
CA GLU A 82 0.42 -11.23 -3.30
C GLU A 82 -0.76 -11.07 -4.26
N VAL A 83 -0.46 -10.70 -5.50
CA VAL A 83 -1.45 -10.47 -6.54
C VAL A 83 -1.27 -11.46 -7.67
N GLU A 84 -2.34 -11.70 -8.42
CA GLU A 84 -2.28 -12.50 -9.63
C GLU A 84 -1.41 -11.80 -10.66
N THR A 85 -0.46 -12.54 -11.22
CA THR A 85 0.40 -12.07 -12.30
C THR A 85 0.02 -12.87 -13.56
N GLY A 86 -0.57 -12.19 -14.55
CA GLY A 86 -0.73 -12.77 -15.89
C GLY A 86 0.63 -13.12 -16.49
N GLU A 87 0.67 -13.86 -17.60
CA GLU A 87 1.85 -14.42 -18.31
C GLU A 87 3.13 -13.54 -18.36
N GLY A 88 3.78 -13.30 -17.22
CA GLY A 88 5.03 -12.57 -17.06
C GLY A 88 4.97 -11.05 -16.80
N GLU A 89 3.83 -10.36 -16.87
CA GLU A 89 3.79 -8.89 -16.75
C GLU A 89 2.81 -8.37 -15.69
N VAL A 90 3.34 -7.93 -14.55
CA VAL A 90 2.56 -7.31 -13.46
C VAL A 90 2.19 -5.85 -13.79
N GLU A 91 3.06 -5.16 -14.55
CA GLU A 91 2.86 -3.74 -14.88
C GLU A 91 1.67 -3.52 -15.82
N GLY A 92 1.46 -4.42 -16.79
CA GLY A 92 0.36 -4.34 -17.76
C GLY A 92 -1.03 -4.65 -17.20
N ALA A 93 -1.11 -5.16 -15.96
CA ALA A 93 -2.36 -5.52 -15.31
C ALA A 93 -2.97 -4.37 -14.47
N VAL A 94 -2.19 -3.32 -14.17
CA VAL A 94 -2.66 -2.23 -13.30
C VAL A 94 -3.67 -1.35 -14.05
N ARG A 95 -4.87 -1.24 -13.50
CA ARG A 95 -5.93 -0.34 -13.97
C ARG A 95 -6.36 0.58 -12.83
N ILE A 96 -5.96 1.84 -12.90
CA ILE A 96 -6.31 2.85 -11.91
C ILE A 96 -7.71 3.45 -12.13
N ASP A 97 -8.38 3.86 -11.05
CA ASP A 97 -9.60 4.67 -11.13
C ASP A 97 -9.23 6.14 -11.39
N PRO A 98 -9.58 6.74 -12.54
CA PRO A 98 -9.22 8.11 -12.88
C PRO A 98 -9.86 9.19 -12.01
N GLU A 99 -10.91 8.87 -11.26
CA GLU A 99 -11.56 9.81 -10.33
C GLU A 99 -10.78 9.95 -9.01
N GLU A 100 -9.98 8.93 -8.64
CA GLU A 100 -9.22 8.93 -7.38
C GLU A 100 -7.70 8.99 -7.62
N HIS A 101 -7.21 8.40 -8.71
CA HIS A 101 -5.80 8.28 -9.03
C HIS A 101 -5.49 8.64 -10.48
N GLN A 102 -4.27 9.10 -10.74
CA GLN A 102 -3.86 9.60 -12.07
C GLN A 102 -2.59 8.97 -12.63
N ASP A 103 -1.82 8.26 -11.80
CA ASP A 103 -0.58 7.57 -12.19
C ASP A 103 -0.30 6.41 -11.23
N PHE A 104 0.62 5.52 -11.61
CA PHE A 104 1.08 4.44 -10.76
C PHE A 104 2.57 4.13 -10.99
N VAL A 105 3.20 3.51 -9.99
CA VAL A 105 4.55 2.94 -10.08
C VAL A 105 4.65 1.64 -9.29
N TRP A 106 5.49 0.73 -9.79
CA TRP A 106 6.06 -0.33 -8.97
C TRP A 106 7.43 0.15 -8.48
N ALA A 107 7.57 0.34 -7.17
CA ALA A 107 8.79 0.88 -6.56
C ALA A 107 9.56 -0.20 -5.77
N THR A 108 10.89 -0.22 -5.87
CA THR A 108 11.75 -0.99 -4.95
C THR A 108 11.89 -0.30 -3.59
N GLU A 109 12.55 -0.96 -2.64
CA GLU A 109 12.84 -0.33 -1.34
C GLU A 109 13.73 0.90 -1.50
N GLU A 110 14.77 0.79 -2.33
CA GLU A 110 15.75 1.84 -2.58
C GLU A 110 15.08 3.06 -3.22
N GLU A 111 14.17 2.84 -4.16
CA GLU A 111 13.40 3.91 -4.80
C GLU A 111 12.46 4.62 -3.84
N VAL A 112 11.80 3.86 -2.97
CA VAL A 112 10.95 4.42 -1.89
C VAL A 112 11.79 5.27 -0.93
N GLN A 113 12.97 4.78 -0.51
CA GLN A 113 13.87 5.54 0.36
C GLN A 113 14.42 6.80 -0.32
N ALA A 114 14.69 6.73 -1.63
CA ALA A 114 15.14 7.87 -2.43
C ALA A 114 14.01 8.86 -2.75
N GLY A 115 12.75 8.46 -2.57
CA GLY A 115 11.58 9.26 -2.91
C GLY A 115 11.40 9.45 -4.43
N ARG A 116 11.95 8.55 -5.25
CA ARG A 116 11.81 8.61 -6.72
C ARG A 116 11.88 7.23 -7.40
N VAL A 117 11.12 7.06 -8.47
CA VAL A 117 11.17 5.90 -9.39
C VAL A 117 11.54 6.41 -10.77
N GLY A 118 12.73 6.04 -11.26
CA GLY A 118 13.30 6.66 -12.47
C GLY A 118 13.34 8.19 -12.31
N ASP A 119 12.64 8.91 -13.19
CA ASP A 119 12.53 10.38 -13.14
C ASP A 119 11.31 10.92 -12.38
N LYS A 120 10.43 10.05 -11.89
CA LYS A 120 9.23 10.44 -11.14
C LYS A 120 9.56 10.62 -9.66
N GLU A 121 9.28 11.79 -9.10
CA GLU A 121 9.26 11.97 -7.64
C GLU A 121 7.99 11.33 -7.06
N ILE A 122 8.12 10.65 -5.92
CA ILE A 122 7.03 9.93 -5.25
C ILE A 122 6.80 10.41 -3.81
N PRO A 123 6.47 11.69 -3.59
CA PRO A 123 6.22 12.21 -2.24
C PRO A 123 4.99 11.51 -1.63
N ALA A 124 5.19 10.84 -0.49
CA ALA A 124 4.12 10.13 0.21
C ALA A 124 3.10 11.07 0.84
N THR A 125 1.85 10.61 1.01
CA THR A 125 0.78 11.38 1.67
C THR A 125 1.11 11.85 3.09
N ASN A 126 1.87 11.05 3.84
CA ASN A 126 2.37 11.40 5.17
C ASN A 126 3.50 10.45 5.63
N GLY A 127 4.13 10.78 6.76
CA GLY A 127 5.17 9.94 7.37
C GLY A 127 4.69 8.61 7.96
N GLN A 128 3.38 8.40 8.19
CA GLN A 128 2.85 7.08 8.59
C GLN A 128 2.83 6.12 7.40
N MET A 129 2.38 6.57 6.23
CA MET A 129 2.42 5.81 4.98
C MET A 129 3.84 5.28 4.73
N MET A 130 4.82 6.16 4.87
CA MET A 130 6.20 5.79 4.61
C MET A 130 6.77 4.77 5.59
N ARG A 131 6.41 4.89 6.88
CA ARG A 131 6.79 3.89 7.88
C ARG A 131 6.18 2.51 7.61
N ILE A 132 4.94 2.45 7.14
CA ILE A 132 4.31 1.18 6.75
C ILE A 132 5.03 0.53 5.57
N ILE A 133 5.30 1.29 4.52
CA ILE A 133 5.96 0.74 3.33
C ILE A 133 7.35 0.19 3.69
N LEU A 134 8.14 0.96 4.44
CA LEU A 134 9.47 0.55 4.88
C LEU A 134 9.44 -0.62 5.88
N ASP A 135 8.38 -0.72 6.72
CA ASP A 135 8.15 -1.89 7.57
C ASP A 135 7.96 -3.16 6.74
N GLY A 136 7.11 -3.10 5.70
CA GLY A 136 6.88 -4.22 4.80
C GLY A 136 8.18 -4.72 4.14
N PHE A 137 9.03 -3.81 3.66
CA PHE A 137 10.34 -4.17 3.12
C PHE A 137 11.27 -4.76 4.18
N ARG A 138 11.32 -4.18 5.39
CA ARG A 138 12.13 -4.72 6.50
C ARG A 138 11.76 -6.17 6.80
N ARG A 139 10.45 -6.47 6.89
CA ARG A 139 9.95 -7.81 7.17
C ARG A 139 10.31 -8.82 6.09
N ARG A 140 10.31 -8.41 4.80
CA ARG A 140 10.79 -9.27 3.71
C ARG A 140 12.28 -9.60 3.86
N ARG A 141 13.12 -8.62 4.23
CA ARG A 141 14.56 -8.86 4.45
C ARG A 141 14.81 -9.78 5.64
N GLU A 142 14.10 -9.56 6.75
CA GLU A 142 14.18 -10.40 7.95
C GLU A 142 13.83 -11.86 7.62
N GLU A 143 12.73 -12.09 6.90
CA GLU A 143 12.32 -13.44 6.47
C GLU A 143 13.37 -14.13 5.58
N VAL A 144 13.98 -13.39 4.64
CA VAL A 144 15.05 -13.93 3.80
C VAL A 144 16.28 -14.28 4.63
N ALA A 145 16.67 -13.42 5.58
CA ALA A 145 17.81 -13.67 6.46
C ALA A 145 17.57 -14.91 7.34
N GLU A 146 16.40 -15.02 7.97
CA GLU A 146 16.01 -16.18 8.78
C GLU A 146 16.00 -17.48 7.96
N ALA A 147 15.52 -17.43 6.71
CA ALA A 147 15.53 -18.59 5.81
C ALA A 147 16.95 -19.03 5.40
N VAL A 148 17.92 -18.12 5.36
CA VAL A 148 19.33 -18.41 5.09
C VAL A 148 20.05 -18.94 6.33
N GLU A 149 19.80 -18.35 7.50
CA GLU A 149 20.42 -18.76 8.77
C GLU A 149 19.86 -20.09 9.30
N GLY A 150 18.62 -20.42 8.98
CA GLY A 150 17.97 -21.68 9.33
C GLY A 150 18.33 -22.89 8.44
N ARG A 151 19.27 -22.74 7.50
CA ARG A 151 19.75 -23.79 6.58
C ARG A 151 21.13 -24.34 6.94
#